data_AF-L7UJW9-F1
#
_entry.id   AF-L7UJW9-F1
#
_cell.length_a   1.000
_cell.length_b   1.000
_cell.length_c   1.000
_cell.angle_alpha   90.00
_cell.angle_beta   90.00
_cell.angle_gamma   90.00
#
_symmetry.space_group_name_H-M   'P 1'
#
loop_
_entity.id
_entity.type
_entity.pdbx_description
1 polymer ?
#
loop_
_entity_poly.entity_id
_entity_poly.type
_entity_poly.pdbx_seq_one_letter_code
_entity_poly.pdbx_strand_id
1 'polypeptide(L)' 'MSDVTEPTASPLDSALARASEELGLPSYYQSCVRPLLRNPEGRWPRCCGGGCEPCAQTLIQVALRTLELVGTPRQAPLPD' A
#
# COMPACT_ATOMS: atom_id res chain seq x y z
N MET A 1 19.59 15.40 -25.26
CA MET A 1 18.62 16.23 -24.53
C MET A 1 17.97 15.34 -23.50
N SER A 2 18.47 15.36 -22.26
CA SER A 2 17.95 14.52 -21.18
C SER A 2 18.02 15.32 -19.89
N ASP A 3 16.98 16.13 -19.67
CA ASP A 3 16.61 16.58 -18.34
C ASP A 3 15.10 16.41 -18.26
N VAL A 4 14.68 15.19 -17.94
CA VAL A 4 13.32 14.95 -17.47
C VAL A 4 13.45 14.91 -15.97
N THR A 5 13.16 16.04 -15.35
CA THR A 5 13.02 16.21 -13.92
C THR A 5 12.11 15.12 -13.37
N GLU A 6 12.69 14.07 -12.79
CA GLU A 6 11.95 13.08 -12.01
C GLU A 6 11.25 13.84 -10.87
N PRO A 7 9.91 13.75 -10.75
CA PRO A 7 9.30 14.12 -9.49
C PRO A 7 9.90 13.14 -8.48
N THR A 8 10.69 13.65 -7.52
CA THR A 8 11.22 12.87 -6.41
C THR A 8 10.04 12.35 -5.60
N ALA A 9 9.47 11.24 -6.07
CA ALA A 9 8.44 10.50 -5.38
C ALA A 9 9.01 10.17 -4.01
N SER A 10 8.21 10.44 -2.96
CA SER A 10 8.67 10.13 -1.61
C SER A 10 9.06 8.65 -1.55
N PRO A 11 10.02 8.25 -0.70
CA PRO A 11 10.38 6.83 -0.55
C PRO A 11 9.15 5.93 -0.32
N LEU A 12 8.11 6.49 0.31
CA LEU A 12 6.81 5.86 0.51
C LEU A 12 6.01 5.69 -0.79
N ASP A 13 5.98 6.69 -1.66
CA ASP A 13 5.29 6.61 -2.96
C ASP A 13 5.97 5.59 -3.89
N SER A 14 7.30 5.57 -3.93
CA SER A 14 8.07 4.58 -4.70
C SER A 14 7.87 3.17 -4.16
N ALA A 15 7.88 2.99 -2.84
CA ALA A 15 7.58 1.71 -2.21
C ALA A 15 6.15 1.25 -2.47
N LEU A 16 5.18 2.17 -2.46
CA LEU A 16 3.78 1.86 -2.76
C LEU A 16 3.57 1.44 -4.21
N ALA A 17 4.20 2.15 -5.16
CA ALA A 17 4.15 1.79 -6.58
C ALA A 17 4.70 0.37 -6.79
N ARG A 18 5.89 0.11 -6.25
CA ARG A 18 6.53 -1.21 -6.30
C ARG A 18 5.68 -2.31 -5.66
N ALA A 19 5.16 -2.08 -4.45
CA ALA A 19 4.31 -3.06 -3.76
C ALA A 19 3.01 -3.35 -4.54
N SER A 20 2.47 -2.33 -5.20
CA SER A 20 1.28 -2.48 -6.04
C SER A 20 1.56 -3.33 -7.28
N GLU A 21 2.71 -3.12 -7.93
CA GLU A 21 3.16 -3.93 -9.07
C GLU A 21 3.41 -5.38 -8.65
N GLU A 22 4.12 -5.61 -7.53
CA GLU A 22 4.41 -6.94 -7.00
C GLU A 22 3.14 -7.76 -6.71
N LEU A 23 2.06 -7.09 -6.28
CA LEU A 23 0.80 -7.73 -5.88
C LEU A 23 -0.33 -7.58 -6.92
N GLY A 24 -0.02 -7.00 -8.08
CA GLY A 24 -0.98 -6.81 -9.17
C GLY A 24 -2.14 -5.85 -8.83
N LEU A 25 -1.94 -4.89 -7.92
CA LEU A 25 -2.92 -3.84 -7.63
C LEU A 25 -2.79 -2.72 -8.68
N PRO A 26 -3.84 -2.43 -9.47
CA PRO A 26 -3.83 -1.29 -10.38
C PRO A 26 -3.52 0.03 -9.69
N SER A 27 -2.73 0.89 -10.34
CA SER A 27 -2.23 2.15 -9.76
C SER A 27 -3.34 3.09 -9.29
N TYR A 28 -4.50 3.09 -9.92
CA TYR A 28 -5.65 3.91 -9.51
C TYR A 28 -6.20 3.53 -8.13
N TYR A 29 -5.96 2.30 -7.65
CA TYR A 29 -6.31 1.86 -6.29
C TYR A 29 -5.27 2.21 -5.23
N GLN A 30 -4.10 2.74 -5.59
CA GLN A 30 -3.07 3.16 -4.61
C GLN A 30 -3.60 4.23 -3.64
N SER A 31 -4.53 5.06 -4.10
CA SER A 31 -5.23 6.05 -3.27
C SER A 31 -5.97 5.41 -2.08
N CYS A 32 -6.48 4.18 -2.24
CA CYS A 32 -7.13 3.41 -1.18
C CYS A 32 -6.15 2.86 -0.14
N VAL A 33 -4.86 2.70 -0.50
CA VAL A 33 -3.81 2.19 0.39
C VAL A 33 -3.21 3.30 1.25
N ARG A 34 -3.12 4.53 0.72
CA ARG A 34 -2.51 5.69 1.41
C ARG A 34 -3.02 5.92 2.85
N PRO A 35 -4.32 5.78 3.18
CA PRO A 35 -4.79 5.90 4.56
C PRO A 35 -4.20 4.86 5.51
N LEU A 36 -3.95 3.63 5.05
CA LEU A 36 -3.37 2.55 5.84
C LEU A 36 -1.90 2.84 6.18
N LEU A 37 -1.18 3.50 5.27
CA LEU A 37 0.23 3.90 5.45
C LEU A 37 0.38 5.11 6.38
N ARG A 38 -0.63 6.00 6.43
CA ARG A 38 -0.61 7.17 7.33
C ARG A 38 -0.78 6.80 8.80
N ASN A 39 -1.51 5.74 9.07
CA ASN A 39 -1.67 5.20 10.42
C ASN A 39 -1.39 3.68 10.41
N PRO A 40 -0.12 3.27 10.33
CA PRO A 40 0.29 1.88 10.22
C PRO A 40 -0.16 1.01 11.38
N GLU A 41 -0.42 1.59 12.55
CA GLU A 41 -0.86 0.88 13.77
C GLU A 41 -2.38 1.01 14.00
N GLY A 42 -3.08 1.75 13.13
CA GLY A 42 -4.52 1.99 13.21
C GLY A 42 -5.38 0.77 12.87
N ARG A 43 -6.70 0.95 12.92
CA ARG A 43 -7.66 -0.09 12.54
C ARG A 43 -7.71 -0.24 11.03
N TRP A 44 -7.43 -1.44 10.53
CA TRP A 44 -7.52 -1.76 9.11
C TRP A 44 -8.87 -2.40 8.78
N PRO A 45 -9.38 -2.23 7.54
CA PRO A 45 -10.59 -2.91 7.10
C PRO A 45 -10.40 -4.43 7.13
N ARG A 46 -11.49 -5.18 7.27
CA ARG A 46 -11.45 -6.65 7.13
C ARG A 46 -11.96 -7.06 5.77
N CYS A 47 -11.42 -8.14 5.22
CA CYS A 47 -11.99 -8.76 4.03
C CYS A 47 -13.37 -9.32 4.37
N CYS A 48 -14.41 -8.87 3.69
CA CYS A 48 -15.77 -9.34 3.90
C CYS A 48 -16.07 -10.70 3.24
N GLY A 49 -15.14 -11.26 2.47
CA GLY A 49 -15.32 -12.49 1.70
C GLY A 49 -16.31 -12.38 0.52
N GLY A 50 -16.88 -11.19 0.28
CA GLY A 50 -17.92 -10.95 -0.73
C GLY A 50 -17.42 -10.60 -2.14
N GLY A 51 -16.11 -10.66 -2.40
CA GLY A 51 -15.55 -10.32 -3.73
C GLY A 51 -15.62 -8.83 -4.08
N CYS A 52 -15.48 -7.93 -3.09
CA CYS A 52 -15.42 -6.50 -3.36
C CYS A 52 -14.20 -6.15 -4.21
N GLU A 53 -14.35 -5.21 -5.15
CA GLU A 53 -13.25 -4.68 -5.95
C GLU A 53 -13.01 -3.20 -5.60
N PRO A 54 -11.81 -2.83 -5.09
CA PRO A 54 -10.67 -3.71 -4.80
C PRO A 54 -10.86 -4.48 -3.49
N CYS A 55 -10.38 -5.72 -3.45
CA CYS A 55 -10.49 -6.53 -2.25
C CYS A 55 -9.70 -5.88 -1.09
N ALA A 56 -10.34 -5.72 0.07
CA ALA A 56 -9.69 -5.15 1.25
C ALA A 56 -8.42 -5.92 1.63
N GLN A 57 -8.39 -7.24 1.43
CA GLN A 57 -7.20 -8.06 1.64
C GLN A 57 -6.05 -7.64 0.73
N THR A 58 -6.31 -7.37 -0.56
CA THR A 58 -5.26 -6.90 -1.49
C THR A 58 -4.71 -5.55 -1.04
N LEU A 59 -5.57 -4.61 -0.65
CA LEU A 59 -5.13 -3.30 -0.14
C LEU A 59 -4.23 -3.44 1.10
N ILE A 60 -4.58 -4.35 2.01
CA ILE A 60 -3.84 -4.68 3.22
C ILE A 60 -2.48 -5.29 2.88
N GLN A 61 -2.42 -6.26 1.96
CA GLN A 61 -1.16 -6.87 1.54
C GLN A 61 -0.22 -5.83 0.91
N VAL A 62 -0.75 -4.95 0.06
CA VAL A 62 0.03 -3.84 -0.52
C VAL A 62 0.52 -2.88 0.56
N ALA A 63 -0.31 -2.56 1.56
CA ALA A 63 0.09 -1.71 2.68
C ALA A 63 1.23 -2.34 3.51
N LEU A 64 1.11 -3.62 3.88
CA LEU A 64 2.16 -4.35 4.61
C LEU A 64 3.45 -4.35 3.82
N ARG A 65 3.37 -4.72 2.53
CA ARG A 65 4.53 -4.79 1.67
C ARG A 65 5.22 -3.44 1.49
N THR A 66 4.44 -2.37 1.37
CA THR A 66 4.97 -1.00 1.33
C THR A 66 5.73 -0.66 2.62
N LEU A 67 5.17 -0.99 3.78
CA LEU A 67 5.77 -0.75 5.10
C LEU A 67 7.07 -1.54 5.31
N GLU A 68 7.14 -2.78 4.82
CA GLU A 68 8.37 -3.58 4.78
C GLU A 68 9.45 -2.91 3.92
N LEU A 69 9.08 -2.43 2.72
CA LEU A 69 10.01 -1.80 1.78
C LEU A 69 10.60 -0.48 2.32
N VAL A 70 9.85 0.28 3.12
CA VAL A 70 10.35 1.51 3.76
C VAL A 70 11.03 1.25 5.11
N GLY A 71 11.09 -0.01 5.57
CA GLY A 71 11.76 -0.38 6.82
C GLY A 71 10.99 -0.04 8.10
N THR A 72 9.68 0.20 8.00
CA THR A 72 8.80 0.45 9.15
C THR A 72 7.66 -0.59 9.17
N PRO A 73 7.97 -1.89 9.33
CA PRO A 73 6.96 -2.93 9.33
C PRO A 73 5.94 -2.67 10.44
N ARG A 74 4.65 -2.88 10.13
CA ARG A 74 3.57 -2.77 11.11
C ARG A 74 3.80 -3.75 12.27
N GLN A 75 3.63 -3.30 13.50
CA GLN A 75 3.85 -4.11 14.71
C GLN A 75 2.54 -4.56 15.39
N ALA A 76 1.45 -3.78 15.28
CA ALA A 76 0.16 -4.13 15.87
C ALA A 76 -0.49 -5.31 15.14
N PRO A 77 -1.18 -6.18 15.88
CA PRO A 77 -1.82 -7.35 15.29
C PRO A 77 -2.78 -6.92 14.18
N LEU A 78 -2.83 -7.72 13.11
CA LEU A 78 -4.00 -7.77 12.24
C LEU A 78 -5.07 -8.55 13.01
N PRO A 79 -6.12 -7.90 13.53
CA PRO A 79 -7.24 -8.64 14.11
C PRO A 79 -8.00 -9.33 12.98
N ASP A 80 -8.35 -10.61 13.21
CA ASP A 80 -9.15 -11.47 12.32
C ASP A 80 -10.34 -10.75 11.70
#